data_AF-A0A101ERI5-F1
#
_entry.id   AF-A0A101ERI5-F1
#
_cell.length_a   1.000
_cell.length_b   1.000
_cell.length_c   1.000
_cell.angle_alpha   90.00
_cell.angle_beta   90.00
_cell.angle_gamma   90.00
#
_symmetry.space_group_name_H-M   'P 1'
#
loop_
_entity.id
_entity.type
_entity.pdbx_description
1 polymer ?
#
loop_
_entity_poly.entity_id
_entity_poly.type
_entity_poly.pdbx_seq_one_letter_code
_entity_poly.pdbx_strand_id
1 'polypeptide(L)'
;IKGIPDDVVVEVPVVVDKEGIHPEKIEPDLTDRIKKFYLLPRILRMEWALEAFISGDRRVLEEILVRDPRTRSYEQAVAVIDDILNLPFNEEMKKHYGG
;
A
#
# COMPACT_ATOMS: atom_id res chain seq x y z
N ILE A 1 2.47 -9.71 -14.66
CA ILE A 1 3.82 -10.24 -14.28
C ILE A 1 3.63 -11.62 -13.67
N LYS A 2 4.41 -12.64 -14.05
CA LYS A 2 4.18 -14.02 -13.56
C LYS A 2 4.33 -14.10 -12.03
N GLY A 3 3.27 -14.56 -11.35
CA GLY A 3 3.24 -14.74 -9.89
C GLY A 3 2.75 -13.53 -9.09
N ILE A 4 2.30 -12.46 -9.77
CA ILE A 4 1.58 -11.33 -9.17
C ILE A 4 0.09 -11.48 -9.53
N PRO A 5 -0.86 -11.25 -8.60
CA PRO A 5 -2.29 -11.27 -8.89
C PRO A 5 -2.69 -10.29 -10.02
N ASP A 6 -3.74 -10.62 -10.77
CA ASP A 6 -4.15 -9.87 -11.96
C ASP A 6 -4.82 -8.52 -11.65
N ASP A 7 -5.36 -8.37 -10.44
CA ASP A 7 -5.99 -7.14 -9.93
C ASP A 7 -4.99 -6.16 -9.31
N VAL A 8 -3.73 -6.57 -9.16
CA VAL A 8 -2.65 -5.66 -8.75
C VAL A 8 -2.18 -4.87 -9.97
N VAL A 9 -2.36 -3.55 -9.92
CA VAL A 9 -1.84 -2.63 -10.93
C VAL A 9 -0.31 -2.68 -10.93
N VAL A 10 0.28 -2.91 -12.11
CA VAL A 10 1.73 -2.99 -12.33
C VAL A 10 2.20 -1.95 -13.34
N GLU A 11 3.44 -1.51 -13.18
CA GLU A 11 4.14 -0.69 -14.18
C GLU A 11 4.93 -1.62 -15.12
N VAL A 12 4.57 -1.63 -16.40
CA VAL A 12 5.18 -2.48 -17.44
C VAL A 12 5.30 -1.71 -18.75
N PRO A 13 6.26 -2.06 -19.63
CA PRO A 13 6.30 -1.54 -20.99
C PRO A 13 5.05 -1.94 -21.76
N VAL A 14 4.51 -0.99 -22.53
CA VAL A 14 3.31 -1.17 -23.35
C VAL A 14 3.49 -0.45 -24.69
N VAL A 15 2.86 -0.98 -25.73
CA VAL A 15 2.65 -0.28 -26.99
C VAL A 15 1.22 0.27 -26.99
N VAL A 16 1.04 1.53 -27.41
CA VAL A 16 -0.29 2.16 -27.48
C VAL A 16 -0.61 2.49 -28.93
N ASP A 17 -1.80 2.08 -29.39
CA ASP A 17 -2.32 2.42 -30.71
C ASP A 17 -3.83 2.72 -30.68
N LYS A 18 -4.47 2.80 -31.84
CA LYS A 18 -5.90 3.10 -31.97
C LYS A 18 -6.82 2.02 -31.36
N GLU A 19 -6.30 0.81 -31.14
CA GLU A 19 -7.04 -0.33 -30.59
C GLU A 19 -6.87 -0.45 -29.06
N GLY A 20 -5.90 0.27 -28.48
CA GLY A 20 -5.77 0.44 -27.04
C GLY A 20 -4.34 0.30 -26.53
N ILE A 21 -4.21 -0.27 -25.33
CA ILE A 21 -2.94 -0.51 -24.64
C ILE A 21 -2.59 -1.99 -24.78
N HIS A 22 -1.41 -2.28 -25.31
CA HIS A 22 -0.93 -3.63 -25.58
C HIS A 22 0.32 -3.90 -24.72
N PRO A 23 0.18 -4.62 -23.59
CA PRO A 23 1.31 -4.93 -22.73
C PRO A 23 2.36 -5.80 -23.44
N GLU A 24 3.62 -5.42 -23.30
CA GLU A 24 4.71 -6.23 -23.84
C GLU A 24 4.96 -7.48 -22.97
N LYS A 25 5.49 -8.54 -23.59
CA LYS A 25 5.93 -9.72 -22.86
C LYS A 25 7.20 -9.38 -22.08
N ILE A 26 7.16 -9.55 -20.76
CA ILE A 26 8.34 -9.39 -19.90
C ILE A 26 9.28 -10.58 -20.09
N GLU A 27 10.38 -10.36 -20.82
CA GLU A 27 11.40 -11.37 -21.10
C GLU A 27 12.81 -10.75 -21.13
N PRO A 28 13.77 -11.24 -20.31
CA PRO A 28 13.63 -12.32 -19.32
C PRO A 28 12.70 -11.93 -18.15
N ASP A 29 12.09 -12.93 -17.51
CA ASP A 29 11.22 -12.72 -16.34
C ASP A 29 12.01 -12.14 -15.16
N LEU A 30 11.30 -11.49 -14.23
CA LEU A 30 11.89 -11.00 -13.00
C LEU A 30 12.40 -12.15 -12.14
N THR A 31 13.53 -11.94 -11.47
CA THR A 31 14.09 -12.96 -10.57
C THR A 31 13.14 -13.26 -9.41
N ASP A 32 13.18 -14.50 -8.92
CA ASP A 32 12.42 -14.89 -7.73
C ASP A 32 12.74 -14.04 -6.51
N ARG A 33 13.97 -13.53 -6.39
CA ARG A 33 14.35 -12.63 -5.29
C ARG A 33 13.63 -11.29 -5.39
N ILE A 34 13.53 -10.71 -6.58
CA ILE A 34 12.77 -9.47 -6.80
C ILE A 34 11.30 -9.70 -6.46
N LYS A 35 10.71 -10.80 -6.93
CA LYS A 35 9.31 -11.12 -6.63
C LYS A 35 9.08 -11.29 -5.12
N LYS A 36 9.86 -12.15 -4.47
CA LYS A 36 9.63 -12.55 -3.07
C LYS A 36 10.05 -11.51 -2.05
N PHE A 37 11.19 -10.83 -2.25
CA PHE A 37 11.76 -9.93 -1.25
C PHE A 37 11.46 -8.47 -1.51
N TYR A 38 10.99 -8.11 -2.70
CA TYR A 38 10.71 -6.72 -3.06
C TYR A 38 9.24 -6.49 -3.41
N LEU A 39 8.75 -7.15 -4.46
CA LEU A 39 7.39 -6.93 -4.95
C LEU A 39 6.33 -7.38 -3.94
N LEU A 40 6.43 -8.61 -3.40
CA LEU A 40 5.46 -9.10 -2.42
C LEU A 40 5.36 -8.21 -1.16
N PRO A 41 6.47 -7.82 -0.50
CA PRO A 41 6.39 -6.87 0.62
C PRO A 41 5.83 -5.49 0.22
N ARG A 42 6.09 -5.03 -1.01
CA ARG A 42 5.55 -3.75 -1.51
C ARG A 42 4.05 -3.82 -1.79
N ILE A 43 3.58 -4.93 -2.34
CA ILE A 43 2.16 -5.21 -2.58
C ILE A 43 1.43 -5.30 -1.25
N LEU A 44 1.98 -6.02 -0.27
CA LEU A 44 1.38 -6.10 1.07
C LEU A 44 1.16 -4.71 1.71
N ARG A 45 2.13 -3.79 1.58
CA ARG A 45 1.94 -2.40 2.03
C ARG A 45 0.88 -1.62 1.24
N MET A 46 0.68 -1.96 -0.04
CA MET A 46 -0.39 -1.39 -0.86
C MET A 46 -1.75 -1.88 -0.36
N GLU A 47 -1.90 -3.19 -0.11
CA GLU A 47 -3.12 -3.79 0.45
C GLU A 47 -3.47 -3.18 1.81
N TRP A 48 -2.50 -3.00 2.71
CA TRP A 48 -2.75 -2.36 4.01
C TRP A 48 -3.25 -0.92 3.86
N ALA A 49 -2.73 -0.16 2.88
CA ALA A 49 -3.16 1.21 2.63
C ALA A 49 -4.59 1.25 2.04
N LEU A 50 -4.91 0.34 1.12
CA LEU A 50 -6.27 0.20 0.59
C LEU A 50 -7.24 -0.21 1.69
N GLU A 51 -6.89 -1.19 2.52
CA GLU A 51 -7.71 -1.65 3.62
C GLU A 51 -8.00 -0.51 4.60
N ALA A 52 -6.98 0.24 5.02
CA ALA A 52 -7.16 1.38 5.91
C ALA A 52 -8.10 2.43 5.30
N PHE A 53 -7.92 2.75 4.01
CA PHE A 53 -8.72 3.76 3.32
C PHE A 53 -10.17 3.33 3.05
N ILE A 54 -10.41 2.04 2.76
CA ILE A 54 -11.75 1.54 2.45
C ILE A 54 -12.54 1.27 3.73
N SER A 55 -11.91 0.63 4.71
CA SER A 55 -12.55 0.25 5.97
C SER A 55 -12.77 1.44 6.91
N GLY A 56 -11.88 2.44 6.88
CA GLY A 56 -11.80 3.46 7.92
C GLY A 56 -11.37 2.90 9.28
N ASP A 57 -10.92 1.65 9.36
CA ASP A 57 -10.47 1.06 10.62
C ASP A 57 -9.09 1.60 10.97
N ARG A 58 -9.06 2.49 11.97
CA ARG A 58 -7.85 3.07 12.54
C ARG A 58 -6.84 2.01 12.98
N ARG A 59 -7.28 0.82 13.40
CA ARG A 59 -6.38 -0.25 13.85
C ARG A 59 -5.48 -0.73 12.72
N VAL A 60 -5.89 -0.60 11.46
CA VAL A 60 -5.05 -0.93 10.31
C VAL A 60 -3.86 0.03 10.22
N LEU A 61 -4.07 1.32 10.49
CA LEU A 61 -2.98 2.31 10.56
C LEU A 61 -2.01 1.98 11.70
N GLU A 62 -2.54 1.59 12.87
CA GLU A 62 -1.74 1.16 14.01
C GLU A 62 -0.92 -0.09 13.68
N GLU A 63 -1.53 -1.07 13.01
CA GLU A 63 -0.92 -2.34 12.61
C GLU A 63 0.23 -2.16 11.59
N ILE A 64 0.12 -1.15 10.71
CA ILE A 64 1.21 -0.72 9.83
C ILE A 64 2.39 -0.18 10.67
N LEU A 65 2.11 0.68 11.66
CA LEU A 65 3.16 1.28 12.50
C LEU A 65 3.78 0.28 13.48
N VAL A 66 3.05 -0.72 13.96
CA VAL A 66 3.58 -1.81 14.79
C VAL A 66 4.68 -2.59 14.04
N ARG A 67 4.57 -2.70 12.71
CA ARG A 67 5.58 -3.34 11.85
C ARG A 67 6.69 -2.40 11.41
N ASP A 68 6.60 -1.11 11.73
CA ASP A 68 7.64 -0.16 11.38
C ASP A 68 8.86 -0.35 12.31
N PRO A 69 10.07 -0.58 11.77
CA PRO A 69 11.27 -0.80 12.58
C PRO A 69 11.70 0.43 13.40
N ARG A 70 11.08 1.59 13.21
CA ARG A 70 11.30 2.81 13.99
C ARG A 70 10.39 2.89 15.22
N THR A 71 9.29 2.14 15.24
CA THR A 71 8.36 2.09 16.37
C THR A 71 9.02 1.39 17.56
N ARG A 72 8.84 1.96 18.75
CA ARG A 72 9.45 1.50 20.01
C ARG A 72 8.42 1.14 21.08
N SER A 73 7.17 1.60 20.94
CA SER A 73 6.04 1.18 21.77
C SER A 73 4.73 1.37 21.02
N TYR A 74 3.67 0.73 21.50
CA TYR A 74 2.34 0.88 20.92
C TYR A 74 1.80 2.31 21.12
N GLU A 75 2.07 2.90 22.28
CA GLU A 75 1.67 4.28 22.62
C GLU A 75 2.29 5.29 21.66
N GLN A 76 3.53 5.07 21.21
CA GLN A 76 4.17 5.90 20.18
C GLN A 76 3.38 5.88 18.86
N ALA A 77 2.92 4.69 18.43
CA ALA A 77 2.15 4.54 17.20
C ALA A 77 0.78 5.23 17.31
N VAL A 78 0.09 5.06 18.44
CA VAL A 78 -1.20 5.72 18.70
C VAL A 78 -1.03 7.24 18.71
N ALA A 79 -0.02 7.76 19.43
CA ALA A 79 0.20 9.20 19.58
C ALA A 79 0.46 9.91 18.25
N VAL A 80 1.30 9.33 17.36
CA VAL A 80 1.57 9.96 16.07
C VAL A 80 0.34 9.95 15.14
N ILE A 81 -0.50 8.92 15.23
CA ILE A 81 -1.77 8.88 14.49
C ILE A 81 -2.70 9.98 15.02
N ASP A 82 -2.82 10.13 16.35
CA ASP A 82 -3.62 11.19 16.95
C ASP A 82 -3.13 12.58 16.54
N ASP A 83 -1.83 12.83 16.59
CA ASP A 83 -1.25 14.11 16.20
C ASP A 83 -1.55 14.45 14.73
N ILE A 84 -1.45 13.47 13.82
CA ILE A 84 -1.75 13.66 12.40
C ILE A 84 -3.25 13.89 12.18
N LEU A 85 -4.12 13.08 12.78
CA LEU A 85 -5.57 13.21 12.61
C LEU A 85 -6.10 14.53 13.22
N ASN A 86 -5.44 15.08 14.24
CA ASN A 86 -5.83 16.34 14.87
C ASN A 86 -5.32 17.59 14.15
N LEU A 87 -4.60 17.47 13.03
CA LEU A 87 -4.20 18.63 12.22
C LEU A 87 -5.46 19.33 11.66
N PRO A 88 -5.53 20.68 11.65
CA PRO A 88 -6.74 21.41 11.23
C PRO A 88 -7.21 21.09 9.81
N PHE A 89 -6.32 20.66 8.93
CA PHE A 89 -6.65 20.32 7.54
C PHE A 89 -7.06 18.84 7.35
N ASN A 90 -7.05 18.03 8.42
CA ASN A 90 -7.37 16.60 8.39
C ASN A 90 -8.74 16.28 9.00
N GLU A 91 -9.65 17.25 9.12
CA GLU A 91 -10.98 17.05 9.72
C GLU A 91 -11.77 15.90 9.06
N GLU A 92 -11.75 15.81 7.73
CA GLU A 92 -12.42 14.72 6.99
C GLU A 92 -11.75 13.36 7.24
N MET A 93 -10.42 13.34 7.26
CA MET A 93 -9.65 12.12 7.55
C MET A 93 -9.94 11.64 8.98
N LYS A 94 -9.96 12.54 9.96
CA LYS A 94 -10.31 12.23 11.34
C LYS A 94 -11.71 11.67 11.47
N LYS A 95 -12.68 12.22 10.72
CA LYS A 95 -14.05 11.69 10.68
C LYS A 95 -14.10 10.28 10.09
N HIS A 96 -13.33 10.01 9.04
CA HIS A 96 -13.26 8.70 8.41
C HIS A 96 -12.71 7.61 9.36
N TYR A 97 -11.70 7.94 10.16
CA TYR A 97 -11.07 7.02 11.13
C TYR A 97 -11.61 7.14 12.57
N GLY A 98 -12.66 7.92 12.81
CA GLY A 98 -13.18 8.25 14.14
C GLY A 98 -14.36 7.40 14.62
N GLY A 99 -14.74 6.37 13.84
CA GLY A 99 -15.78 5.40 14.15
C GLY A 99 -15.31 4.25 15.03
#